data_AF-A0A924U7N7-F1
#
_entry.id   AF-A0A924U7N7-F1
#
_cell.length_a   1.000
_cell.length_b   1.000
_cell.length_c   1.000
_cell.angle_alpha   90.00
_cell.angle_beta   90.00
_cell.angle_gamma   90.00
#
_symmetry.space_group_name_H-M   'P 1'
#
loop_
_entity.id
_entity.type
_entity.pdbx_description
1 polymer ?
#
loop_
_entity_poly.entity_id
_entity_poly.type
_entity_poly.pdbx_seq_one_letter_code
_entity_poly.pdbx_strand_id
1 'polypeptide(L)'
;MGDHAIFGGKGQDQLNGGLGRDTLTGDNGADLFAFRTPGDSGIDRARRDRVSDYSSAQHDQIDLNGIDAGADNQAFHLIMTNFKRDAEELRPAASGGNVVVMGDIDGDGRNDIAILVQGIASLNAAVLVL
;
A
#
# COMPACT_ATOMS: atom_id res chain seq x y z
N MET A 1 -4.15 -12.71 15.15
CA MET A 1 -3.29 -12.05 14.14
C MET A 1 -2.27 -13.08 13.73
N GLY A 2 -2.18 -13.33 12.43
CA GLY A 2 -1.26 -14.27 11.83
C GLY A 2 -0.67 -13.64 10.59
N ASP A 3 0.60 -13.93 10.32
CA ASP A 3 1.24 -13.58 9.06
C ASP A 3 0.77 -14.60 8.01
N HIS A 4 0.22 -14.15 6.88
CA HIS A 4 -0.26 -15.00 5.81
C HIS A 4 0.54 -14.79 4.52
N ALA A 5 0.63 -15.85 3.73
CA ALA A 5 0.99 -15.76 2.32
C ALA A 5 -0.30 -15.96 1.51
N ILE A 6 -0.72 -14.93 0.79
CA ILE A 6 -1.97 -14.89 0.04
C ILE A 6 -1.63 -14.86 -1.45
N PHE A 7 -2.32 -15.70 -2.21
CA PHE A 7 -2.15 -15.87 -3.65
C PHE A 7 -3.51 -15.66 -4.32
N GLY A 8 -3.58 -14.75 -5.30
CA GLY A 8 -4.78 -14.49 -6.11
C GLY A 8 -5.02 -15.61 -7.12
N GLY A 9 -3.97 -15.90 -7.89
CA GLY A 9 -3.92 -17.05 -8.78
C GLY A 9 -4.12 -16.64 -10.25
N LYS A 10 -5.26 -16.97 -10.84
CA LYS A 10 -5.52 -16.64 -12.24
C LYS A 10 -6.75 -15.77 -12.32
N GLY A 11 -6.62 -14.65 -13.03
CA GLY A 11 -7.71 -13.72 -13.24
C GLY A 11 -7.43 -12.39 -12.56
N GLN A 12 -8.46 -11.56 -12.47
CA GLN A 12 -8.37 -10.29 -11.76
C GLN A 12 -8.81 -10.54 -10.32
N ASP A 13 -7.86 -10.53 -9.41
CA ASP A 13 -8.10 -10.86 -8.01
C ASP A 13 -8.07 -9.62 -7.12
N GLN A 14 -8.84 -9.65 -6.03
CA GLN A 14 -8.78 -8.64 -4.98
C GLN A 14 -8.18 -9.29 -3.73
N LEU A 15 -7.00 -8.83 -3.32
CA LEU A 15 -6.24 -9.38 -2.21
C LEU A 15 -6.22 -8.40 -1.05
N ASN A 16 -6.64 -8.86 0.13
CA ASN A 16 -6.47 -8.14 1.38
C ASN A 16 -5.88 -9.10 2.43
N GLY A 17 -4.74 -8.73 3.01
CA GLY A 17 -4.07 -9.45 4.10
C GLY A 17 -4.82 -9.40 5.43
N GLY A 18 -5.42 -8.25 5.71
CA GLY A 18 -6.00 -7.92 6.99
C GLY A 18 -4.93 -7.68 8.05
N LEU A 19 -5.21 -8.07 9.29
CA LEU A 19 -4.29 -7.84 10.40
C LEU A 19 -3.14 -8.85 10.40
N GLY A 20 -1.91 -8.36 10.24
CA GLY A 20 -0.74 -9.22 10.31
C GLY A 20 0.43 -8.57 9.61
N ARG A 21 1.49 -9.35 9.37
CA ARG A 21 2.44 -9.05 8.31
C ARG A 21 2.20 -10.04 7.18
N ASP A 22 1.46 -9.61 6.19
CA ASP A 22 1.05 -10.47 5.08
C ASP A 22 1.94 -10.28 3.84
N THR A 23 2.07 -11.35 3.06
CA THR A 23 2.68 -11.32 1.74
C THR A 23 1.61 -11.62 0.70
N LEU A 24 1.32 -10.64 -0.14
CA LEU A 24 0.30 -10.71 -1.18
C LEU A 24 0.97 -10.97 -2.53
N THR A 25 0.45 -11.94 -3.27
CA THR A 25 0.91 -12.35 -4.61
C THR A 25 -0.31 -12.40 -5.53
N GLY A 26 -0.37 -11.54 -6.53
CA GLY A 26 -1.50 -11.50 -7.49
C GLY A 26 -1.50 -12.70 -8.44
N ASP A 27 -0.30 -13.14 -8.84
CA ASP A 27 -0.02 -14.07 -9.93
C ASP A 27 -0.42 -13.47 -11.30
N ASN A 28 -1.35 -14.09 -12.04
CA ASN A 28 -1.69 -13.67 -13.40
C ASN A 28 -3.04 -12.95 -13.46
N GLY A 29 -3.00 -11.64 -13.58
CA GLY A 29 -4.06 -10.80 -14.10
C GLY A 29 -3.87 -9.38 -13.61
N ALA A 30 -4.90 -8.54 -13.77
CA ALA A 30 -4.87 -7.18 -13.24
C ALA A 30 -5.41 -7.23 -11.82
N ASP A 31 -4.49 -7.29 -10.85
CA ASP A 31 -4.82 -7.56 -9.46
C ASP A 31 -4.92 -6.30 -8.61
N LEU A 32 -5.79 -6.33 -7.60
CA LEU A 32 -6.04 -5.23 -6.69
C LEU A 32 -5.57 -5.62 -5.28
N PHE A 33 -4.47 -5.00 -4.83
CA PHE A 33 -3.95 -5.17 -3.48
C PHE A 33 -4.61 -4.13 -2.57
N ALA A 34 -5.62 -4.56 -1.82
CA ALA A 34 -6.49 -3.68 -1.04
C ALA A 34 -6.09 -3.65 0.44
N PHE A 35 -5.90 -2.44 0.96
CA PHE A 35 -5.73 -2.16 2.37
C PHE A 35 -6.90 -1.29 2.80
N ARG A 36 -7.72 -1.81 3.72
CA ARG A 36 -9.02 -1.24 4.11
C ARG A 36 -8.97 -0.53 5.45
N THR A 37 -7.95 -0.76 6.25
CA THR A 37 -7.75 -0.05 7.52
C THR A 37 -6.27 0.27 7.73
N PRO A 38 -5.92 1.30 8.53
CA PRO A 38 -4.52 1.57 8.89
C PRO A 38 -3.84 0.36 9.56
N GLY A 39 -4.63 -0.52 10.19
CA GLY A 39 -4.15 -1.73 10.85
C GLY A 39 -3.88 -2.89 9.92
N ASP A 40 -4.29 -2.81 8.64
CA ASP A 40 -4.08 -3.89 7.66
C ASP A 40 -2.61 -4.05 7.26
N SER A 41 -1.74 -3.11 7.65
CA SER A 41 -0.30 -3.29 7.49
C SER A 41 0.48 -2.54 8.56
N GLY A 42 1.55 -3.14 9.05
CA GLY A 42 2.45 -2.47 9.99
C GLY A 42 3.21 -1.27 9.39
N ILE A 43 3.71 -0.41 10.26
CA ILE A 43 4.40 0.85 9.88
C ILE A 43 5.91 0.69 9.68
N ASP A 44 6.49 -0.42 10.15
CA ASP A 44 7.93 -0.66 10.15
C ASP A 44 8.33 -1.86 9.27
N ARG A 45 9.65 -2.02 9.06
CA ARG A 45 10.21 -3.12 8.25
C ARG A 45 9.82 -4.52 8.74
N ALA A 46 9.58 -4.68 10.04
CA ALA A 46 9.35 -5.97 10.65
C ALA A 46 7.87 -6.39 10.59
N ARG A 47 6.95 -5.44 10.41
CA ARG A 47 5.50 -5.64 10.50
C ARG A 47 4.70 -5.25 9.26
N ARG A 48 5.29 -4.49 8.33
CA ARG A 48 4.57 -4.08 7.12
C ARG A 48 4.36 -5.23 6.14
N ASP A 49 3.23 -5.17 5.45
CA ASP A 49 2.86 -6.05 4.37
C ASP A 49 3.75 -5.86 3.14
N ARG A 50 3.71 -6.88 2.30
CA ARG A 50 4.52 -6.98 1.10
C ARG A 50 3.67 -7.43 -0.08
N VAL A 51 3.60 -6.60 -1.10
CA VAL A 51 3.15 -7.00 -2.44
C VAL A 51 4.36 -7.54 -3.18
N SER A 52 4.34 -8.83 -3.51
CA SER A 52 5.55 -9.58 -3.89
C SER A 52 5.82 -9.61 -5.40
N ASP A 53 4.80 -9.39 -6.23
CA ASP A 53 4.82 -9.60 -7.68
C ASP A 53 4.14 -8.49 -8.48
N TYR A 54 3.97 -7.30 -7.90
CA TYR A 54 3.34 -6.16 -8.57
C TYR A 54 3.87 -5.96 -10.00
N SER A 55 2.93 -5.85 -10.94
CA SER A 55 3.18 -5.79 -12.36
C SER A 55 2.37 -4.68 -13.02
N SER A 56 3.06 -3.59 -13.37
CA SER A 56 2.44 -2.52 -14.16
C SER A 56 2.03 -2.97 -15.56
N ALA A 57 2.68 -4.01 -16.09
CA ALA A 57 2.33 -4.61 -17.38
C ALA A 57 1.01 -5.39 -17.34
N GLN A 58 0.64 -5.91 -16.18
CA GLN A 58 -0.63 -6.59 -15.97
C GLN A 58 -1.74 -5.65 -15.49
N HIS A 59 -1.42 -4.39 -15.22
CA HIS A 59 -2.31 -3.37 -14.67
C HIS A 59 -2.71 -3.58 -13.21
N ASP A 60 -1.78 -4.10 -12.40
CA ASP A 60 -1.97 -4.20 -10.96
C ASP A 60 -2.13 -2.84 -10.32
N GLN A 61 -2.92 -2.79 -9.26
CA GLN A 61 -3.24 -1.58 -8.52
C GLN A 61 -3.15 -1.80 -7.02
N ILE A 62 -2.91 -0.72 -6.28
CA ILE A 62 -2.91 -0.70 -4.82
C ILE A 62 -4.09 0.15 -4.38
N ASP A 63 -5.03 -0.44 -3.66
CA ASP A 63 -6.26 0.21 -3.19
C ASP A 63 -6.12 0.62 -1.73
N LEU A 64 -6.20 1.94 -1.50
CA LEU A 64 -6.13 2.58 -0.19
C LEU A 64 -7.43 3.36 0.13
N ASN A 65 -8.50 3.25 -0.67
CA ASN A 65 -9.75 4.00 -0.45
C ASN A 65 -10.41 3.68 0.90
N GLY A 66 -10.11 2.52 1.50
CA GLY A 66 -10.65 2.19 2.82
C GLY A 66 -9.96 2.91 3.99
N ILE A 67 -8.80 3.51 3.74
CA ILE A 67 -7.92 4.10 4.75
C ILE A 67 -8.10 5.62 4.83
N ASP A 68 -8.77 6.22 3.84
CA ASP A 68 -9.20 7.63 3.87
C ASP A 68 -10.08 7.87 5.11
N ALA A 69 -9.49 8.50 6.12
CA ALA A 69 -10.06 8.63 7.46
C ALA A 69 -10.25 10.09 7.91
N GLY A 70 -10.06 11.07 7.03
CA GLY A 70 -10.42 12.45 7.35
C GLY A 70 -11.92 12.63 7.45
N ALA A 71 -12.33 13.58 8.29
CA ALA A 71 -13.73 13.92 8.52
C ALA A 71 -14.42 14.51 7.29
N ASP A 72 -13.67 14.82 6.23
CA ASP A 72 -14.09 15.50 5.01
C ASP A 72 -13.81 14.73 3.72
N ASN A 73 -13.33 13.47 3.80
CA ASN A 73 -13.15 12.58 2.64
C ASN A 73 -12.31 13.25 1.54
N GLN A 74 -11.20 13.88 1.94
CA GLN A 74 -10.28 14.50 1.00
C GLN A 74 -9.35 13.43 0.43
N ALA A 75 -9.15 13.48 -0.88
CA ALA A 75 -8.25 12.53 -1.53
C ALA A 75 -6.82 12.69 -0.99
N PHE A 76 -6.14 11.58 -0.75
CA PHE A 76 -4.76 11.58 -0.25
C PHE A 76 -3.84 12.55 -1.02
N HIS A 77 -3.09 13.36 -0.27
CA HIS A 77 -2.07 14.25 -0.79
C HIS A 77 -0.78 13.48 -1.06
N LEU A 78 -0.52 13.21 -2.34
CA LEU A 78 0.73 12.57 -2.73
C LEU A 78 1.91 13.53 -2.56
N ILE A 79 2.87 13.14 -1.72
CA ILE A 79 4.11 13.87 -1.47
C ILE A 79 5.33 13.05 -1.87
N MET A 80 6.36 13.73 -2.38
CA MET A 80 7.65 13.11 -2.74
C MET A 80 8.77 13.53 -1.76
N THR A 81 8.39 14.25 -0.71
CA THR A 81 9.27 14.75 0.36
C THR A 81 8.89 14.11 1.70
N ASN A 82 9.44 14.61 2.80
CA ASN A 82 8.99 14.19 4.13
C ASN A 82 7.57 14.71 4.40
N PHE A 83 6.86 14.04 5.31
CA PHE A 83 5.56 14.48 5.80
C PHE A 83 5.63 15.89 6.36
N LYS A 84 4.59 16.66 6.08
CA LYS A 84 4.41 18.04 6.53
C LYS A 84 3.60 18.12 7.81
N ARG A 85 3.09 16.98 8.32
CA ARG A 85 2.12 16.91 9.43
C ARG A 85 0.75 17.45 9.01
N ASP A 86 0.43 17.25 7.75
CA ASP A 86 -0.92 17.40 7.23
C ASP A 86 -1.51 15.98 7.21
N ALA A 87 -2.80 15.85 7.54
CA ALA A 87 -3.48 14.56 7.44
C ALA A 87 -3.53 14.09 5.98
N GLU A 88 -3.68 12.78 5.81
CA GLU A 88 -3.88 12.11 4.51
C GLU A 88 -2.71 12.33 3.52
N GLU A 89 -1.48 12.40 4.00
CA GLU A 89 -0.31 12.44 3.13
C GLU A 89 0.13 11.02 2.74
N LEU A 90 0.31 10.77 1.43
CA LEU A 90 0.91 9.53 0.92
C LEU A 90 2.29 9.79 0.36
N ARG A 91 3.25 8.95 0.73
CA ARG A 91 4.64 9.04 0.33
C ARG A 91 5.19 7.72 -0.19
N PRO A 92 5.25 7.53 -1.51
CA PRO A 92 6.03 6.47 -2.12
C PRO A 92 7.53 6.82 -2.08
N ALA A 93 8.37 5.90 -1.59
CA ALA A 93 9.81 6.07 -1.55
C ALA A 93 10.55 4.81 -2.02
N ALA A 94 11.54 5.00 -2.90
CA ALA A 94 12.39 3.90 -3.35
C ALA A 94 13.22 3.30 -2.20
N SER A 95 13.31 1.98 -2.15
CA SER A 95 14.06 1.23 -1.14
C SER A 95 14.69 -0.03 -1.74
N GLY A 96 15.95 0.08 -2.16
CA GLY A 96 16.77 -1.07 -2.59
C GLY A 96 16.16 -1.90 -3.72
N GLY A 97 15.64 -1.24 -4.77
CA GLY A 97 14.97 -1.89 -5.90
C GLY A 97 13.49 -2.21 -5.68
N ASN A 98 12.91 -1.71 -4.59
CA ASN A 98 11.49 -1.77 -4.27
C ASN A 98 10.96 -0.34 -4.03
N VAL A 99 9.66 -0.21 -3.82
CA VAL A 99 9.03 1.01 -3.31
C VAL A 99 8.38 0.70 -1.97
N VAL A 100 8.47 1.63 -1.02
CA VAL A 100 7.64 1.61 0.18
C VAL A 100 6.63 2.74 0.06
N VAL A 101 5.34 2.40 0.06
CA VAL A 101 4.25 3.38 0.15
C VAL A 101 3.97 3.59 1.63
N MET A 102 4.10 4.83 2.10
CA MET A 102 3.84 5.21 3.50
C MET A 102 2.68 6.20 3.54
N GLY A 103 1.79 6.06 4.52
CA GLY A 103 0.71 7.02 4.75
C GLY A 103 0.81 7.64 6.14
N ASP A 104 0.63 8.95 6.20
CA ASP A 104 0.34 9.74 7.40
C ASP A 104 -1.15 10.11 7.31
N ILE A 105 -1.98 9.46 8.10
CA ILE A 105 -3.44 9.50 8.01
C ILE A 105 -3.98 10.50 9.02
N ASP A 106 -3.42 10.53 10.23
CA ASP A 106 -3.86 11.42 11.31
C ASP A 106 -3.15 12.79 11.33
N GLY A 107 -2.11 12.97 10.51
CA GLY A 107 -1.37 14.22 10.36
C GLY A 107 -0.33 14.44 11.45
N ASP A 108 0.09 13.43 12.21
CA ASP A 108 1.14 13.58 13.24
C ASP A 108 2.57 13.67 12.67
N GLY A 109 2.72 13.46 11.36
CA GLY A 109 4.00 13.44 10.64
C GLY A 109 4.71 12.09 10.69
N ARG A 110 4.02 11.02 11.08
CA ARG A 110 4.56 9.66 11.15
C ARG A 110 3.79 8.73 10.21
N ASN A 111 4.40 7.57 9.99
CA ASN A 111 3.71 6.51 9.25
C ASN A 111 2.62 5.93 10.15
N ASP A 112 1.38 5.97 9.68
CA ASP A 112 0.26 5.19 10.22
C ASP A 112 0.09 3.86 9.49
N ILE A 113 0.54 3.80 8.24
CA ILE A 113 0.64 2.57 7.46
C ILE A 113 1.89 2.60 6.58
N ALA A 114 2.48 1.42 6.34
CA ALA A 114 3.51 1.26 5.33
C ALA A 114 3.28 -0.02 4.52
N ILE A 115 3.56 -0.03 3.22
CA ILE A 115 3.40 -1.18 2.34
C ILE A 115 4.65 -1.31 1.48
N LEU A 116 5.27 -2.50 1.44
CA LEU A 116 6.40 -2.77 0.56
C LEU A 116 5.90 -3.32 -0.77
N VAL A 117 6.16 -2.60 -1.85
CA VAL A 117 5.88 -3.02 -3.23
C VAL A 117 7.19 -3.43 -3.88
N GLN A 118 7.28 -4.68 -4.30
CA GLN A 118 8.54 -5.24 -4.74
C GLN A 118 8.80 -5.17 -6.23
N GLY A 119 10.08 -5.29 -6.59
CA GLY A 119 10.49 -5.43 -7.99
C GLY A 119 10.38 -4.15 -8.81
N ILE A 120 10.04 -3.02 -8.19
CA ILE A 120 9.88 -1.72 -8.84
C ILE A 120 10.79 -0.65 -8.24
N ALA A 121 11.40 0.17 -9.09
CA ALA A 121 12.24 1.28 -8.67
C ALA A 121 11.45 2.55 -8.33
N SER A 122 10.24 2.69 -8.88
CA SER A 122 9.32 3.79 -8.65
C SER A 122 7.88 3.31 -8.84
N LEU A 123 6.94 3.99 -8.19
CA LEU A 123 5.52 3.75 -8.32
C LEU A 123 4.88 4.99 -8.96
N ASN A 124 4.03 4.78 -9.96
CA ASN A 124 3.24 5.86 -10.54
C ASN A 124 1.97 6.05 -9.70
N ALA A 125 1.65 7.29 -9.34
CA ALA A 125 0.43 7.62 -8.61
C ALA A 125 -0.85 7.07 -9.26
N ALA A 126 -0.89 6.94 -10.59
CA ALA A 126 -2.06 6.45 -11.32
C ALA A 126 -2.43 4.98 -11.03
N VAL A 127 -1.55 4.23 -10.36
CA VAL A 127 -1.81 2.83 -9.96
C VAL A 127 -2.36 2.73 -8.54
N LEU A 128 -2.36 3.85 -7.82
CA LEU A 128 -3.03 3.97 -6.54
C LEU A 128 -4.50 4.24 -6.79
N VAL A 129 -5.35 3.47 -6.13
CA VAL A 129 -6.78 3.74 -6.00
C VAL A 129 -6.92 4.42 -4.64
N LEU A 130 -7.34 5.68 -4.67
CA LEU A 130 -7.44 6.60 -3.52
C LEU A 130 -8.89 7.08 -3.35
#